data_AF-A0A8C4Q6T5-F1
#
_entry.id   AF-A0A8C4Q6T5-F1
#
_cell.length_a   1.000
_cell.length_b   1.000
_cell.length_c   1.000
_cell.angle_alpha   90.00
_cell.angle_beta   90.00
_cell.angle_gamma   90.00
#
_symmetry.space_group_name_H-M   'P 1'
#
loop_
_entity.id
_entity.type
_entity.pdbx_description
1 polymer ?
#
loop_
_entity_poly.entity_id
_entity_poly.type
_entity_poly.pdbx_seq_one_letter_code
_entity_poly.pdbx_strand_id
1 'polypeptide(L)'
;MGHDMRKLCCCCFDRGFCEMKTQKAYTWTKSEFTEEGTFLLDVLDKGIARPRVASDIVGMLFKELKQYSLAKNVRMLVAVDGANSLWGRSVLTKEDKSLIMTEELTLIWNLRKLIRSDWANGAIVLESNQTGSVFRRALDYLPTPLFGQEGFDAVDPFVPINVRNYSEKEFESCYMYYMERNWLQHEHVKTEAGKQELKFLCNKNPATMEKLCAFL
;
A
#
# COMPACT_ATOMS: atom_id res chain seq x y z
N MET A 1 -5.38 4.61 -25.45
CA MET A 1 -5.20 4.18 -24.04
C MET A 1 -3.90 4.68 -23.39
N GLY A 2 -2.78 4.88 -24.10
CA GLY A 2 -1.54 5.42 -23.47
C GLY A 2 -1.58 6.90 -23.04
N HIS A 3 -2.43 7.72 -23.65
CA HIS A 3 -2.49 9.17 -23.40
C HIS A 3 -3.10 9.54 -22.01
N ASP A 4 -3.79 8.60 -21.38
CA ASP A 4 -4.53 8.81 -20.12
C ASP A 4 -3.65 8.48 -18.89
N MET A 5 -2.70 7.56 -19.05
CA MET A 5 -1.83 7.12 -17.96
C MET A 5 -0.71 8.13 -17.66
N ARG A 6 -0.21 8.88 -18.67
CA ARG A 6 0.65 10.05 -18.44
C ARG A 6 -0.06 11.13 -17.63
N LYS A 7 -1.36 11.35 -17.87
CA LYS A 7 -2.17 12.26 -17.07
C LYS A 7 -2.33 11.73 -15.66
N LEU A 8 -2.67 10.46 -15.48
CA LEU A 8 -2.78 9.86 -14.15
C LEU A 8 -1.45 9.92 -13.38
N CYS A 9 -0.32 9.62 -14.03
CA CYS A 9 0.99 9.65 -13.40
C CYS A 9 1.41 11.09 -13.04
N CYS A 10 1.26 12.08 -13.94
CA CYS A 10 1.51 13.49 -13.61
C CYS A 10 0.38 14.12 -12.74
N CYS A 11 -0.75 13.44 -12.51
CA CYS A 11 -1.77 13.82 -11.51
C CYS A 11 -1.45 13.25 -10.12
N CYS A 12 -0.90 12.02 -10.07
CA CYS A 12 -0.51 11.36 -8.82
C CYS A 12 0.87 11.82 -8.32
N PHE A 13 1.75 12.23 -9.22
CA PHE A 13 3.09 12.72 -8.91
C PHE A 13 3.24 14.21 -9.25
N ASP A 14 3.92 14.94 -8.38
CA ASP A 14 4.23 16.37 -8.56
C ASP A 14 5.02 16.59 -9.87
N ARG A 15 5.01 17.83 -10.39
CA ARG A 15 5.69 18.19 -11.67
C ARG A 15 7.14 17.73 -11.73
N GLY A 16 7.81 17.65 -10.58
CA GLY A 16 9.18 17.16 -10.46
C GLY A 16 9.40 15.72 -10.93
N PHE A 17 8.39 14.85 -10.90
CA PHE A 17 8.51 13.48 -11.42
C PHE A 17 8.59 13.41 -12.94
N CYS A 18 7.85 14.27 -13.62
CA CYS A 18 7.80 14.27 -15.08
C CYS A 18 9.11 14.80 -15.70
N GLU A 19 10.01 15.40 -14.90
CA GLU A 19 11.36 15.86 -15.29
C GLU A 19 12.49 14.88 -14.92
N MET A 20 12.21 13.84 -14.12
CA MET A 20 13.23 12.89 -13.69
C MET A 20 13.71 12.01 -14.84
N LYS A 21 15.01 11.74 -14.83
CA LYS A 21 15.70 10.92 -15.83
C LYS A 21 16.45 9.76 -15.20
N THR A 22 16.70 8.71 -15.96
CA THR A 22 17.58 7.62 -15.53
C THR A 22 18.99 8.14 -15.29
N GLN A 23 19.61 7.77 -14.17
CA GLN A 23 21.01 8.06 -13.84
C GLN A 23 21.96 6.99 -14.36
N LYS A 24 21.42 5.86 -14.86
CA LYS A 24 22.19 4.76 -15.41
C LYS A 24 21.52 4.19 -16.66
N ALA A 25 22.32 3.50 -17.48
CA ALA A 25 21.80 2.66 -18.55
C ALA A 25 21.28 1.32 -18.00
N TYR A 26 20.19 0.82 -18.58
CA TYR A 26 19.53 -0.42 -18.18
C TYR A 26 19.30 -1.32 -19.40
N THR A 27 19.75 -2.56 -19.31
CA THR A 27 19.49 -3.59 -20.32
C THR A 27 18.39 -4.52 -19.82
N TRP A 28 17.29 -4.60 -20.56
CA TRP A 28 16.11 -5.41 -20.19
C TRP A 28 16.16 -6.78 -20.86
N THR A 29 16.53 -6.81 -22.14
CA THR A 29 16.71 -8.02 -22.94
C THR A 29 17.88 -7.83 -23.90
N LYS A 30 18.22 -8.85 -24.70
CA LYS A 30 19.27 -8.74 -25.73
C LYS A 30 19.00 -7.63 -26.76
N SER A 31 17.73 -7.31 -27.00
CA SER A 31 17.30 -6.34 -28.02
C SER A 31 16.73 -5.05 -27.42
N GLU A 32 16.43 -5.02 -26.12
CA GLU A 32 15.80 -3.88 -25.47
C GLU A 32 16.71 -3.32 -24.39
N PHE A 33 17.07 -2.05 -24.53
CA PHE A 33 17.83 -1.28 -23.56
C PHE A 33 17.17 0.09 -23.35
N THR A 34 17.62 0.78 -22.32
CA THR A 34 17.28 2.16 -21.99
C THR A 34 18.58 2.86 -21.66
N GLU A 35 18.87 3.96 -22.35
CA GLU A 35 20.09 4.74 -22.14
C GLU A 35 19.97 5.61 -20.88
N GLU A 36 21.11 6.04 -20.36
CA GLU A 36 21.19 7.06 -19.32
C GLU A 36 20.58 8.38 -19.83
N GLY A 37 19.90 9.12 -18.95
CA GLY A 37 19.25 10.38 -19.31
C GLY A 37 17.86 10.23 -19.95
N THR A 38 17.33 9.02 -20.08
CA THR A 38 15.96 8.78 -20.55
C THR A 38 14.96 9.20 -19.47
N PHE A 39 13.85 9.86 -19.83
CA PHE A 39 12.84 10.24 -18.84
C PHE A 39 12.21 9.01 -18.19
N LEU A 40 12.03 9.03 -16.87
CA LEU A 40 11.43 7.91 -16.13
C LEU A 40 10.02 7.56 -16.64
N LEU A 41 9.26 8.58 -17.09
CA LEU A 41 7.94 8.40 -17.65
C LEU A 41 7.94 7.57 -18.95
N ASP A 42 8.94 7.79 -19.81
CA ASP A 42 9.07 7.01 -21.05
C ASP A 42 9.43 5.54 -20.75
N VAL A 43 10.19 5.31 -19.68
CA VAL A 43 10.49 3.93 -19.23
C VAL A 43 9.27 3.25 -18.62
N LEU A 44 8.42 3.99 -17.89
CA LEU A 44 7.14 3.50 -17.40
C LEU A 44 6.20 3.12 -18.54
N ASP A 45 6.08 3.97 -19.56
CA ASP A 45 5.28 3.70 -20.75
C ASP A 45 5.75 2.41 -21.45
N LYS A 46 7.06 2.17 -21.50
CA LYS A 46 7.63 0.91 -22.00
C LYS A 46 7.19 -0.29 -21.16
N GLY A 47 7.18 -0.18 -19.83
CA GLY A 47 6.75 -1.25 -18.93
C GLY A 47 5.26 -1.58 -19.06
N ILE A 48 4.42 -0.56 -19.26
CA ILE A 48 2.99 -0.74 -19.53
C ILE A 48 2.78 -1.44 -20.88
N ALA A 49 3.53 -1.03 -21.91
CA ALA A 49 3.45 -1.63 -23.24
C ALA A 49 4.07 -3.03 -23.35
N ARG A 50 4.95 -3.40 -22.40
CA ARG A 50 5.70 -4.66 -22.38
C ARG A 50 5.65 -5.33 -21.00
N PRO A 51 4.57 -6.07 -20.69
CA PRO A 51 4.38 -6.72 -19.39
C PRO A 51 5.53 -7.65 -18.96
N ARG A 52 6.24 -8.25 -19.91
CA ARG A 52 7.36 -9.17 -19.66
C ARG A 52 8.49 -8.54 -18.83
N VAL A 53 8.76 -7.24 -19.03
CA VAL A 53 9.84 -6.52 -18.35
C VAL A 53 9.32 -5.59 -17.25
N ALA A 54 8.00 -5.60 -17.00
CA ALA A 54 7.36 -4.66 -16.09
C ALA A 54 7.90 -4.79 -14.65
N SER A 55 8.08 -6.02 -14.15
CA SER A 55 8.61 -6.27 -12.81
C SER A 55 10.03 -5.73 -12.61
N ASP A 56 10.86 -5.79 -13.65
CA ASP A 56 12.22 -5.26 -13.62
C ASP A 56 12.23 -3.73 -13.68
N ILE A 57 11.33 -3.14 -14.47
CA ILE A 57 11.15 -1.69 -14.55
C ILE A 57 10.69 -1.13 -13.21
N VAL A 58 9.77 -1.80 -12.50
CA VAL A 58 9.39 -1.41 -11.13
C VAL A 58 10.59 -1.43 -10.19
N GLY A 59 11.41 -2.49 -10.26
CA GLY A 59 12.63 -2.59 -9.46
C GLY A 59 13.67 -1.51 -9.79
N MET A 60 13.80 -1.14 -11.06
CA MET A 60 14.64 -0.03 -11.50
C MET A 60 14.12 1.31 -10.97
N LEU A 61 12.81 1.55 -11.10
CA LEU A 61 12.16 2.77 -10.63
C LEU A 61 12.42 3.00 -9.14
N PHE A 62 12.29 1.96 -8.30
CA PHE A 62 12.60 2.07 -6.88
C PHE A 62 14.05 2.44 -6.60
N LYS A 63 15.00 1.97 -7.42
CA LYS A 63 16.42 2.33 -7.28
C LYS A 63 16.67 3.78 -7.65
N GLU A 64 16.13 4.24 -8.79
CA GLU A 64 16.25 5.63 -9.24
C GLU A 64 15.59 6.59 -8.23
N LEU A 65 14.37 6.30 -7.78
CA LEU A 65 13.67 7.12 -6.78
C LEU A 65 14.46 7.24 -5.47
N LYS A 66 15.07 6.14 -4.99
CA LYS A 66 15.97 6.18 -3.83
C LYS A 66 17.18 7.08 -4.06
N GLN A 67 17.77 7.07 -5.25
CA GLN A 67 18.89 7.95 -5.60
C GLN A 67 18.47 9.43 -5.65
N TYR A 68 17.32 9.74 -6.26
CA TYR A 68 16.76 11.10 -6.25
C TYR A 68 16.43 11.59 -4.84
N SER A 69 15.92 10.71 -3.98
CA SER A 69 15.66 11.02 -2.57
C SER A 69 16.96 11.31 -1.81
N LEU A 70 18.00 10.49 -2.01
CA LEU A 70 19.34 10.70 -1.42
C LEU A 70 19.99 12.01 -1.86
N ALA A 71 19.82 12.39 -3.13
CA ALA A 71 20.28 13.67 -3.66
C ALA A 71 19.49 14.89 -3.12
N LYS A 72 18.45 14.66 -2.32
CA LYS A 72 17.48 15.66 -1.82
C LYS A 72 16.72 16.41 -2.92
N ASN A 73 16.68 15.84 -4.12
CA ASN A 73 15.92 16.40 -5.23
C ASN A 73 14.41 16.19 -5.05
N VAL A 74 14.04 15.13 -4.32
CA VAL A 74 12.65 14.67 -4.21
C VAL A 74 12.39 14.22 -2.78
N ARG A 75 11.28 14.67 -2.19
CA ARG A 75 10.78 14.11 -0.93
C ARG A 75 9.92 12.89 -1.24
N MET A 76 10.27 11.74 -0.68
CA MET A 76 9.59 10.47 -0.96
C MET A 76 8.74 10.01 0.23
N LEU A 77 7.51 9.56 -0.06
CA LEU A 77 6.67 8.84 0.90
C LEU A 77 6.42 7.44 0.36
N VAL A 78 6.80 6.42 1.12
CA VAL A 78 6.51 5.02 0.79
C VAL A 78 5.39 4.55 1.71
N ALA A 79 4.19 4.37 1.16
CA ALA A 79 3.03 3.87 1.89
C ALA A 79 2.70 2.45 1.42
N VAL A 80 2.69 1.48 2.33
CA VAL A 80 2.43 0.06 2.02
C VAL A 80 1.33 -0.46 2.94
N ASP A 81 0.20 -0.84 2.34
CA ASP A 81 -0.89 -1.57 2.97
C ASP A 81 -0.58 -3.08 2.99
N GLY A 82 -0.90 -3.78 4.08
CA GLY A 82 -0.68 -5.22 4.20
C GLY A 82 0.80 -5.61 4.13
N ALA A 83 1.69 -4.79 4.72
CA ALA A 83 3.14 -4.97 4.66
C ALA A 83 3.62 -6.30 5.26
N ASN A 84 2.82 -6.90 6.15
CA ASN A 84 3.08 -8.24 6.71
C ASN A 84 3.12 -9.35 5.64
N SER A 85 2.50 -9.16 4.48
CA SER A 85 2.57 -10.11 3.36
C SER A 85 3.97 -10.25 2.77
N LEU A 86 4.83 -9.24 2.94
CA LEU A 86 6.16 -9.23 2.34
C LEU A 86 7.08 -10.30 2.95
N TRP A 87 6.91 -10.61 4.24
CA TRP A 87 7.65 -11.64 4.98
C TRP A 87 6.79 -12.85 5.34
N GLY A 88 5.56 -12.89 4.82
CA GLY A 88 4.66 -14.02 4.98
C GLY A 88 5.00 -15.19 4.07
N ARG A 89 4.08 -16.17 4.05
CA ARG A 89 4.10 -17.28 3.10
C ARG A 89 3.23 -16.94 1.90
N SER A 90 3.62 -17.39 0.71
CA SER A 90 2.78 -17.28 -0.48
C SER A 90 1.86 -18.49 -0.64
N VAL A 91 0.74 -18.29 -1.34
CA VAL A 91 -0.14 -19.38 -1.80
C VAL A 91 0.29 -19.94 -3.16
N LEU A 92 1.30 -19.34 -3.79
CA LEU A 92 1.72 -19.70 -5.13
C LEU A 92 2.56 -20.97 -5.10
N THR A 93 2.39 -21.81 -6.12
CA THR A 93 3.10 -23.08 -6.26
C THR A 93 3.91 -23.10 -7.55
N LYS A 94 5.08 -23.76 -7.51
CA LYS A 94 5.86 -24.11 -8.69
C LYS A 94 5.17 -25.25 -9.46
N GLU A 95 5.71 -25.60 -10.63
CA GLU A 95 5.19 -26.69 -11.46
C GLU A 95 5.24 -28.05 -10.74
N ASP A 96 6.22 -28.24 -9.85
CA ASP A 96 6.35 -29.43 -9.00
C ASP A 96 5.40 -29.43 -7.77
N LYS A 97 4.50 -28.44 -7.67
CA LYS A 97 3.56 -28.21 -6.56
C LYS A 97 4.20 -27.79 -5.24
N SER A 98 5.51 -27.54 -5.19
CA SER A 98 6.14 -26.92 -4.02
C SER A 98 5.71 -25.46 -3.89
N LEU A 99 5.63 -24.95 -2.66
CA LEU A 99 5.28 -23.55 -2.40
C LEU A 99 6.43 -22.62 -2.79
N ILE A 100 6.09 -21.47 -3.37
CA ILE A 100 7.05 -20.41 -3.70
C ILE A 100 7.28 -19.54 -2.47
N MET A 101 8.55 -19.32 -2.13
CA MET A 101 8.90 -18.40 -1.05
C MET A 101 8.71 -16.94 -1.49
N THR A 102 8.33 -16.06 -0.57
CA THR A 102 8.09 -14.64 -0.89
C THR A 102 9.34 -13.91 -1.39
N GLU A 103 10.53 -14.40 -1.02
CA GLU A 103 11.83 -13.93 -1.51
C GLU A 103 12.08 -14.23 -2.99
N GLU A 104 11.46 -15.28 -3.54
CA GLU A 104 11.59 -15.67 -4.95
C GLU A 104 10.73 -14.77 -5.86
N LEU A 105 9.80 -14.00 -5.29
CA LEU A 105 8.91 -13.11 -6.02
C LEU A 105 9.60 -11.75 -6.23
N THR A 106 9.98 -11.45 -7.48
CA THR A 106 10.73 -10.24 -7.87
C THR A 106 10.12 -8.94 -7.32
N LEU A 107 8.79 -8.80 -7.36
CA LEU A 107 8.11 -7.61 -6.85
C LEU A 107 8.24 -7.46 -5.32
N ILE A 108 8.04 -8.54 -4.58
CA ILE A 108 8.21 -8.55 -3.12
C ILE A 108 9.66 -8.24 -2.76
N TRP A 109 10.60 -8.89 -3.45
CA TRP A 109 12.03 -8.67 -3.24
C TRP A 109 12.43 -7.21 -3.47
N ASN A 110 11.95 -6.58 -4.55
CA ASN A 110 12.22 -5.17 -4.83
C ASN A 110 11.53 -4.23 -3.83
N LEU A 111 10.32 -4.55 -3.38
CA LEU A 111 9.61 -3.76 -2.37
C LEU A 111 10.28 -3.86 -0.99
N ARG A 112 10.74 -5.05 -0.57
CA ARG A 112 11.57 -5.21 0.64
C ARG A 112 12.81 -4.31 0.60
N LYS A 113 13.46 -4.15 -0.56
CA LYS A 113 14.60 -3.23 -0.74
C LYS A 113 14.23 -1.75 -0.68
N LEU A 114 13.00 -1.39 -1.03
CA LEU A 114 12.49 -0.03 -0.91
C LEU A 114 12.22 0.34 0.55
N ILE A 115 11.75 -0.63 1.34
CA ILE A 115 11.40 -0.44 2.77
C ILE A 115 12.64 -0.33 3.67
N ARG A 116 13.81 -0.78 3.23
CA ARG A 116 15.05 -0.60 3.97
C ARG A 116 15.35 0.89 4.18
N SER A 117 15.87 1.22 5.36
CA SER A 117 16.23 2.58 5.79
C SER A 117 17.60 3.05 5.27
N ASP A 118 18.01 2.58 4.09
CA ASP A 118 19.27 2.91 3.41
C ASP A 118 19.18 4.15 2.50
N TRP A 119 18.12 4.94 2.64
CA TRP A 119 17.89 6.19 1.91
C TRP A 119 17.32 7.27 2.84
N ALA A 120 17.46 8.54 2.44
CA ALA A 120 17.07 9.70 3.24
C ALA A 120 16.12 10.62 2.47
N ASN A 121 15.62 11.68 3.11
CA ASN A 121 14.68 12.67 2.55
C ASN A 121 13.27 12.14 2.30
N GLY A 122 12.77 11.28 3.20
CA GLY A 122 11.40 10.81 3.13
C GLY A 122 10.96 10.02 4.35
N ALA A 123 9.81 9.38 4.23
CA ALA A 123 9.21 8.57 5.28
C ALA A 123 8.63 7.28 4.71
N ILE A 124 8.60 6.24 5.55
CA ILE A 124 8.01 4.94 5.23
C ILE A 124 6.87 4.73 6.22
N VAL A 125 5.67 4.49 5.70
CA VAL A 125 4.46 4.20 6.46
C VAL A 125 4.01 2.80 6.06
N LEU A 126 4.06 1.89 7.03
CA LEU A 126 3.65 0.51 6.84
C LEU A 126 2.38 0.27 7.65
N GLU A 127 1.40 -0.34 7.02
CA GLU A 127 0.21 -0.87 7.68
C GLU A 127 0.31 -2.40 7.73
N SER A 128 -0.11 -2.97 8.85
CA SER A 128 -0.22 -4.42 9.02
C SER A 128 -1.68 -4.84 8.94
N ASN A 129 -1.99 -5.72 8.00
CA ASN A 129 -3.36 -6.11 7.72
C ASN A 129 -3.61 -7.58 8.07
N GLN A 130 -4.66 -7.83 8.84
CA GLN A 130 -5.17 -9.19 9.07
C GLN A 130 -6.07 -9.63 7.90
N THR A 131 -6.84 -8.72 7.32
CA THR A 131 -7.76 -9.02 6.22
C THR A 131 -6.95 -9.39 4.98
N GLY A 132 -7.23 -10.57 4.41
CA GLY A 132 -6.44 -11.09 3.28
C GLY A 132 -5.06 -11.64 3.66
N SER A 133 -4.70 -11.64 4.96
CA SER A 133 -3.48 -12.33 5.41
C SER A 133 -3.62 -13.84 5.22
N VAL A 134 -2.54 -14.45 4.76
CA VAL A 134 -2.50 -15.90 4.53
C VAL A 134 -1.67 -16.56 5.63
N PHE A 135 -2.12 -17.73 6.11
CA PHE A 135 -1.43 -18.51 7.14
C PHE A 135 -1.22 -17.72 8.45
N ARG A 136 -2.22 -16.93 8.84
CA ARG A 136 -2.29 -16.19 10.13
C ARG A 136 -3.64 -16.47 10.81
N ARG A 137 -3.68 -16.36 12.13
CA ARG A 137 -4.94 -16.56 12.87
C ARG A 137 -5.81 -15.33 12.70
N ALA A 138 -7.12 -15.54 12.63
CA ALA A 138 -8.08 -14.48 12.35
C ALA A 138 -8.09 -13.35 13.41
N LEU A 139 -7.68 -13.66 14.64
CA LEU A 139 -7.69 -12.73 15.77
C LEU A 139 -6.34 -12.03 16.00
N ASP A 140 -5.30 -12.35 15.21
CA ASP A 140 -4.01 -11.70 15.36
C ASP A 140 -4.06 -10.30 14.72
N TYR A 141 -3.81 -9.26 15.53
CA TYR A 141 -3.76 -7.86 15.08
C TYR A 141 -2.48 -7.13 15.49
N LEU A 142 -1.65 -7.74 16.33
CA LEU A 142 -0.39 -7.14 16.78
C LEU A 142 0.69 -7.27 15.69
N PRO A 143 1.63 -6.30 15.59
CA PRO A 143 2.69 -6.35 14.58
C PRO A 143 3.52 -7.64 14.64
N THR A 144 3.98 -8.05 15.82
CA THR A 144 4.86 -9.21 16.00
C THR A 144 4.29 -10.51 15.42
N PRO A 145 3.06 -10.96 15.74
CA PRO A 145 2.49 -12.17 15.13
C PRO A 145 2.17 -12.01 13.63
N LEU A 146 1.83 -10.80 13.16
CA LEU A 146 1.51 -10.58 11.76
C LEU A 146 2.75 -10.62 10.86
N PHE A 147 3.78 -9.84 11.19
CA PHE A 147 5.04 -9.80 10.46
C PHE A 147 5.88 -11.07 10.65
N GLY A 148 5.74 -11.75 11.79
CA GLY A 148 6.66 -12.82 12.19
C GLY A 148 8.04 -12.24 12.57
N GLN A 149 8.95 -13.12 13.00
CA GLN A 149 10.27 -12.70 13.47
C GLN A 149 11.08 -12.01 12.35
N GLU A 150 11.17 -12.63 11.17
CA GLU A 150 11.92 -12.08 10.02
C GLU A 150 11.42 -10.69 9.62
N GLY A 151 10.10 -10.52 9.52
CA GLY A 151 9.52 -9.23 9.13
C GLY A 151 9.68 -8.17 10.21
N PHE A 152 9.56 -8.55 11.48
CA PHE A 152 9.75 -7.64 12.61
C PHE A 152 11.20 -7.15 12.68
N ASP A 153 12.17 -8.07 12.58
CA ASP A 153 13.60 -7.73 12.58
C ASP A 153 14.00 -6.88 11.36
N ALA A 154 13.32 -7.05 10.22
CA ALA A 154 13.60 -6.29 9.01
C ALA A 154 13.10 -4.83 9.06
N VAL A 155 12.11 -4.53 9.89
CA VAL A 155 11.55 -3.17 10.04
C VAL A 155 12.01 -2.47 11.32
N ASP A 156 12.66 -3.20 12.25
CA ASP A 156 13.19 -2.65 13.48
C ASP A 156 14.42 -1.75 13.19
N PRO A 157 14.51 -0.52 13.77
CA PRO A 157 13.56 0.15 14.65
C PRO A 157 12.45 0.90 13.91
N PHE A 158 11.22 0.85 14.45
CA PHE A 158 10.05 1.59 13.93
C PHE A 158 9.22 2.24 15.04
N VAL A 159 8.33 3.17 14.66
CA VAL A 159 7.37 3.82 15.57
C VAL A 159 6.01 3.13 15.44
N PRO A 160 5.57 2.31 16.40
CA PRO A 160 4.27 1.65 16.33
C PRO A 160 3.13 2.65 16.57
N ILE A 161 2.16 2.68 15.66
CA ILE A 161 0.94 3.50 15.77
C ILE A 161 -0.25 2.55 15.89
N ASN A 162 -0.98 2.63 16.99
CA ASN A 162 -2.18 1.83 17.21
C ASN A 162 -3.44 2.58 16.78
N VAL A 163 -4.18 2.03 15.82
CA VAL A 163 -5.47 2.55 15.37
C VAL A 163 -6.59 1.85 16.15
N ARG A 164 -7.34 2.62 16.94
CA ARG A 164 -8.42 2.11 17.79
C ARG A 164 -9.79 2.29 17.12
N ASN A 165 -10.81 1.65 17.69
CA ASN A 165 -12.21 1.95 17.40
C ASN A 165 -12.53 3.43 17.70
N TYR A 166 -13.64 3.91 17.15
CA TYR A 166 -14.06 5.30 17.34
C TYR A 166 -14.16 5.67 18.82
N SER A 167 -13.70 6.87 19.13
CA SER A 167 -14.11 7.60 20.32
C SER A 167 -15.59 7.97 20.23
N GLU A 168 -16.15 8.41 21.36
CA GLU A 168 -17.54 8.88 21.40
C GLU A 168 -17.79 10.02 20.41
N LYS A 169 -16.87 10.98 20.35
CA LYS A 169 -16.98 12.14 19.46
C LYS A 169 -16.89 11.75 17.99
N GLU A 170 -16.01 10.82 17.63
CA GLU A 170 -15.87 10.34 16.25
C GLU A 170 -17.10 9.55 15.81
N PHE A 171 -17.65 8.71 16.69
CA PHE A 171 -18.89 7.98 16.41
C PHE A 171 -20.05 8.96 16.17
N GLU A 172 -20.23 9.95 17.04
CA GLU A 172 -21.29 10.96 16.88
C GLU A 172 -21.11 11.77 15.58
N SER A 173 -19.88 12.18 15.28
CA SER A 173 -19.58 12.90 14.04
C SER A 173 -19.89 12.05 12.80
N CYS A 174 -19.54 10.76 12.82
CA CYS A 174 -19.83 9.83 11.73
C CYS A 174 -21.33 9.57 11.56
N TYR A 175 -22.05 9.39 12.67
CA TYR A 175 -23.51 9.24 12.66
C TYR A 175 -24.20 10.48 12.08
N MET A 176 -23.81 11.67 12.53
CA MET A 176 -24.36 12.93 12.00
C MET A 176 -24.06 13.10 10.51
N TYR A 177 -22.86 12.74 10.07
CA TYR A 177 -22.52 12.73 8.65
C TYR A 177 -23.47 11.85 7.81
N TYR A 178 -23.79 10.64 8.28
CA TYR A 178 -24.74 9.76 7.59
C TYR A 178 -26.18 10.33 7.59
N MET A 179 -26.59 10.98 8.67
CA MET A 179 -27.90 11.64 8.76
C MET A 179 -27.99 12.82 7.78
N GLU A 180 -26.99 13.69 7.72
CA GLU A 180 -26.93 14.84 6.81
C GLU A 180 -26.94 14.42 5.33
N ARG A 181 -26.30 13.28 5.02
CA ARG A 181 -26.32 12.71 3.67
C ARG A 181 -27.63 12.00 3.33
N ASN A 182 -28.58 11.93 4.26
CA ASN A 182 -29.76 11.07 4.17
C ASN A 182 -29.37 9.63 3.80
N TRP A 183 -28.27 9.12 4.35
CA TRP A 183 -27.85 7.74 4.11
C TRP A 183 -28.73 6.76 4.88
N LEU A 184 -29.10 7.13 6.12
CA LEU A 184 -29.95 6.34 7.01
C LEU A 184 -31.42 6.64 6.72
N GLN A 185 -32.13 5.68 6.13
CA GLN A 185 -33.52 5.85 5.71
C GLN A 185 -34.51 5.47 6.81
N HIS A 186 -34.21 4.42 7.57
CA HIS A 186 -35.10 3.88 8.58
C HIS A 186 -35.37 4.86 9.74
N GLU A 187 -36.66 5.08 10.04
CA GLU A 187 -37.11 6.10 10.98
C GLU A 187 -36.61 5.86 12.42
N HIS A 188 -36.56 4.59 12.85
CA HIS A 188 -36.12 4.27 14.21
C HIS A 188 -34.64 4.59 14.46
N VAL A 189 -33.80 4.59 13.43
CA VAL A 189 -32.37 4.90 13.56
C VAL A 189 -32.15 6.39 13.84
N LYS A 190 -33.12 7.24 13.47
CA LYS A 190 -33.10 8.69 13.71
C LYS A 190 -33.43 9.07 15.16
N THR A 191 -33.89 8.11 15.96
CA THR A 191 -34.18 8.30 17.39
C THR A 191 -32.91 8.08 18.23
N GLU A 192 -32.87 8.68 19.42
CA GLU A 192 -31.74 8.45 20.34
C GLU A 192 -31.62 6.97 20.76
N ALA A 193 -32.75 6.27 20.90
CA ALA A 193 -32.75 4.82 21.17
C ALA A 193 -32.06 4.04 20.04
N GLY A 194 -32.42 4.31 18.78
CA GLY A 194 -31.79 3.67 17.62
C GLY A 194 -30.30 3.99 17.49
N LYS A 195 -29.89 5.22 17.82
CA LYS A 195 -28.46 5.59 17.89
C LYS A 195 -27.71 4.76 18.93
N GLN A 196 -28.27 4.56 20.13
CA GLN A 196 -27.63 3.75 21.17
C GLN A 196 -27.57 2.27 20.79
N GLU A 197 -28.61 1.73 20.16
CA GLU A 197 -28.61 0.37 19.62
C GLU A 197 -27.53 0.19 18.55
N LEU A 198 -27.46 1.10 17.58
CA LEU A 198 -26.44 1.08 16.53
C LEU A 198 -25.03 1.12 17.14
N LYS A 199 -24.81 2.00 18.11
CA LYS A 199 -23.54 2.13 18.84
C LYS A 199 -23.16 0.85 19.58
N PHE A 200 -24.13 0.18 20.20
CA PHE A 200 -23.94 -1.09 20.90
C PHE A 200 -23.57 -2.21 19.91
N LEU A 201 -24.32 -2.35 18.83
CA LEU A 201 -24.13 -3.40 17.82
C LEU A 201 -22.80 -3.25 17.08
N CYS A 202 -22.42 -2.02 16.70
CA CYS A 202 -21.14 -1.81 16.01
C CYS A 202 -19.94 -1.81 16.94
N ASN A 203 -20.14 -1.67 18.26
CA ASN A 203 -19.09 -1.48 19.26
C ASN A 203 -18.08 -0.38 18.86
N LYS A 204 -18.59 0.69 18.23
CA LYS A 204 -17.81 1.80 17.66
C LYS A 204 -16.74 1.36 16.65
N ASN A 205 -16.87 0.18 16.07
CA ASN A 205 -15.99 -0.29 15.02
C ASN A 205 -16.38 0.37 13.68
N PRO A 206 -15.45 1.04 12.98
CA PRO A 206 -15.75 1.74 11.72
C PRO A 206 -16.36 0.83 10.64
N ALA A 207 -15.76 -0.34 10.41
CA ALA A 207 -16.19 -1.25 9.36
C ALA A 207 -17.53 -1.91 9.69
N THR A 208 -17.77 -2.27 10.95
CA THR A 208 -19.09 -2.78 11.36
C THR A 208 -20.16 -1.70 11.26
N MET A 209 -19.84 -0.46 11.62
CA MET A 209 -20.79 0.66 11.51
C MET A 209 -21.20 0.90 10.05
N GLU A 210 -20.25 0.95 9.12
CA GLU A 210 -20.52 1.10 7.69
C GLU A 210 -21.39 -0.03 7.15
N LYS A 211 -21.03 -1.29 7.45
CA LYS A 211 -21.82 -2.47 7.05
C LYS A 211 -23.24 -2.46 7.59
N LEU A 212 -23.43 -2.08 8.86
CA LEU A 212 -24.77 -1.97 9.44
C LEU A 212 -25.58 -0.85 8.80
N CYS A 213 -24.98 0.33 8.61
CA CYS A 213 -25.64 1.48 8.02
C CYS A 213 -25.94 1.30 6.52
N ALA A 214 -25.26 0.40 5.82
CA ALA A 214 -25.46 0.17 4.40
C ALA A 214 -26.83 -0.43 4.04
N PHE A 215 -27.52 -1.05 5.00
CA PHE A 215 -28.84 -1.65 4.78
C PHE A 215 -29.95 -1.05 5.66
N LEU A 216 -29.70 0.10 6.30
CA LEU A 216 -30.62 0.82 7.18
C LEU A 216 -31.21 2.08 6.53
#